data_AF-A0A120JVY0-F1
#
_entry.id   AF-A0A120JVY0-F1
#
_cell.length_a   1.000
_cell.length_b   1.000
_cell.length_c   1.000
_cell.angle_alpha   90.00
_cell.angle_beta   90.00
_cell.angle_gamma   90.00
#
_symmetry.space_group_name_H-M   'P 1'
#
loop_
_entity.id
_entity.type
_entity.pdbx_description
1 polymer ?
#
loop_
_entity_poly.entity_id
_entity_poly.type
_entity_poly.pdbx_seq_one_letter_code
_entity_poly.pdbx_strand_id
1 'polypeptide(L)'
;MDTPGFRDGSNYTGRAVKPVPPVYNPRRAARTIVNLARYPQPSAYVGLPAVLARLAYGMPGYKWLNASLVNLALKRARPMANSSGNLYAPASGERRIDGGFRSTDKRRKAVMAATLGGALIGFCLSRRRRQRQD
;
A
#
# COMPACT_ATOMS: atom_id res chain seq x y z
N MET A 1 -0.59 -1.49 -5.74
CA MET A 1 -1.82 -2.25 -6.09
C MET A 1 -1.71 -3.63 -5.47
N ASP A 2 -2.83 -4.29 -5.15
CA ASP A 2 -2.88 -5.72 -4.80
C ASP A 2 -3.10 -6.56 -6.05
N THR A 3 -2.03 -6.79 -6.81
CA THR A 3 -2.06 -7.60 -8.03
C THR A 3 -1.03 -8.72 -7.92
N PRO A 4 -1.22 -9.84 -8.64
CA PRO A 4 -0.32 -10.99 -8.53
C PRO A 4 1.07 -10.77 -9.12
N GLY A 5 1.34 -9.63 -9.76
CA GLY A 5 2.63 -9.37 -10.43
C GLY A 5 3.86 -9.48 -9.53
N PHE A 6 3.76 -9.12 -8.24
CA PHE A 6 4.88 -9.30 -7.29
C PHE A 6 5.16 -10.77 -6.94
N ARG A 7 4.17 -11.65 -7.11
CA ARG A 7 4.30 -13.10 -6.91
C ARG A 7 4.82 -13.77 -8.18
N ASP A 8 4.31 -13.34 -9.33
CA ASP A 8 4.54 -14.02 -10.61
C ASP A 8 5.79 -13.50 -11.33
N GLY A 9 6.27 -12.29 -11.00
CA GLY A 9 7.39 -11.66 -11.67
C GLY A 9 8.76 -12.25 -11.31
N SER A 10 9.71 -12.07 -12.22
CA SER A 10 11.12 -12.40 -12.01
C SER A 10 11.70 -11.66 -10.80
N ASN A 11 12.57 -12.35 -10.05
CA ASN A 11 13.26 -11.79 -8.91
C ASN A 11 14.67 -12.38 -8.75
N TYR A 12 15.68 -11.52 -8.83
CA TYR A 12 17.09 -11.85 -8.62
C TYR A 12 17.71 -11.11 -7.43
N THR A 13 16.87 -10.57 -6.53
CA THR A 13 17.34 -9.80 -5.35
C THR A 13 17.78 -10.69 -4.19
N GLY A 14 17.58 -12.01 -4.26
CA GLY A 14 17.74 -12.93 -3.13
C GLY A 14 16.79 -12.70 -1.96
N ARG A 15 15.78 -11.82 -2.13
CA ARG A 15 14.85 -11.36 -1.08
C ARG A 15 13.42 -11.36 -1.58
N ALA A 16 12.46 -11.61 -0.70
CA ALA A 16 11.04 -11.55 -1.02
C ALA A 16 10.60 -10.11 -1.37
N VAL A 17 10.29 -9.85 -2.64
CA VAL A 17 9.78 -8.56 -3.11
C VAL A 17 8.25 -8.53 -2.93
N LYS A 18 7.74 -7.44 -2.37
CA LYS A 18 6.31 -7.25 -2.10
C LYS A 18 5.91 -5.79 -2.36
N PRO A 19 4.64 -5.51 -2.65
CA PRO A 19 4.18 -4.13 -2.82
C PRO A 19 4.41 -3.30 -1.56
N VAL A 20 4.86 -2.07 -1.75
CA VAL A 20 5.02 -1.09 -0.67
C VAL A 20 3.64 -0.68 -0.15
N PRO A 21 3.37 -0.75 1.16
CA PRO A 21 2.13 -0.25 1.74
C PRO A 21 1.95 1.26 1.52
N PRO A 22 0.70 1.75 1.38
CA PRO A 22 -0.55 1.00 1.46
C PRO A 22 -0.88 0.23 0.17
N VAL A 23 -1.29 -1.04 0.32
CA VAL A 23 -1.70 -1.89 -0.79
C VAL A 23 -3.22 -1.70 -1.04
N TYR A 24 -3.59 -1.32 -2.25
CA TYR A 24 -4.97 -0.95 -2.60
C TYR A 24 -5.64 -1.92 -3.57
N ASN A 25 -6.98 -1.93 -3.57
CA ASN A 25 -7.79 -2.82 -4.39
C ASN A 25 -7.58 -2.55 -5.90
N PRO A 26 -7.18 -3.54 -6.71
CA PRO A 26 -6.95 -3.38 -8.14
C PRO A 26 -8.19 -2.91 -8.91
N ARG A 27 -9.41 -3.20 -8.42
CA ARG A 27 -10.66 -2.74 -9.07
C ARG A 27 -10.79 -1.23 -9.06
N ARG A 28 -10.05 -0.51 -8.19
CA ARG A 28 -9.99 0.95 -8.24
C ARG A 28 -9.35 1.44 -9.54
N ALA A 29 -8.29 0.78 -9.99
CA ALA A 29 -7.63 1.10 -11.26
C ALA A 29 -8.55 0.79 -12.45
N ALA A 30 -9.22 -0.37 -12.43
CA ALA A 30 -10.19 -0.74 -13.46
C ALA A 30 -11.30 0.32 -13.59
N ARG A 31 -11.87 0.79 -12.48
CA ARG A 31 -12.86 1.88 -12.48
C ARG A 31 -12.29 3.18 -13.03
N THR A 32 -11.06 3.54 -12.67
CA THR A 32 -10.40 4.73 -13.22
C THR A 32 -10.24 4.62 -14.74
N ILE A 33 -9.84 3.47 -15.27
CA ILE A 33 -9.73 3.23 -16.72
C ILE A 33 -11.09 3.37 -17.41
N VAL A 34 -12.14 2.72 -16.88
CA VAL A 34 -13.50 2.83 -17.42
C VAL A 34 -14.00 4.28 -17.39
N ASN A 35 -13.72 5.00 -16.32
CA ASN A 35 -14.09 6.41 -16.22
C ASN A 35 -13.35 7.28 -17.25
N LEU A 36 -12.07 7.03 -17.50
CA LEU A 36 -11.31 7.73 -18.54
C LEU A 36 -11.82 7.45 -19.94
N ALA A 37 -12.30 6.22 -20.20
CA ALA A 37 -12.92 5.90 -21.48
C ALA A 37 -14.24 6.67 -21.72
N ARG A 38 -15.01 6.93 -20.64
CA ARG A 38 -16.27 7.70 -20.70
C ARG A 38 -16.06 9.21 -20.68
N TYR A 39 -15.08 9.66 -19.89
CA TYR A 39 -14.75 11.06 -19.65
C TYR A 39 -13.23 11.22 -19.84
N PRO A 40 -12.77 11.41 -21.07
CA PRO A 40 -11.34 11.49 -21.38
C PRO A 40 -10.66 12.59 -20.58
N GLN A 41 -9.53 12.24 -19.97
CA GLN A 41 -8.61 13.17 -19.30
C GLN A 41 -7.17 12.78 -19.68
N PRO A 42 -6.25 13.73 -19.83
CA PRO A 42 -4.86 13.44 -20.22
C PRO A 42 -4.11 12.54 -19.23
N SER A 43 -4.46 12.58 -17.95
CA SER A 43 -3.85 11.74 -16.91
C SER A 43 -4.80 11.53 -15.72
N ALA A 44 -4.63 10.41 -15.01
CA ALA A 44 -5.33 10.16 -13.75
C ALA A 44 -4.43 9.43 -12.75
N TYR A 45 -4.59 9.77 -11.47
CA TYR A 45 -3.90 9.11 -10.37
C TYR A 45 -4.85 8.19 -9.62
N VAL A 46 -4.46 6.92 -9.45
CA VAL A 46 -5.29 5.93 -8.76
C VAL A 46 -5.03 5.98 -7.25
N GLY A 47 -5.78 6.85 -6.59
CA GLY A 47 -5.79 6.99 -5.13
C GLY A 47 -4.73 7.93 -4.57
N LEU A 48 -4.91 8.32 -3.31
CA LEU A 48 -4.08 9.31 -2.61
C LEU A 48 -2.57 9.01 -2.60
N PRO A 49 -2.11 7.76 -2.40
CA PRO A 49 -0.67 7.47 -2.38
C PRO A 49 0.04 7.82 -3.69
N ALA A 50 -0.64 7.67 -4.84
CA ALA A 50 -0.06 8.04 -6.14
C ALA A 50 0.12 9.56 -6.25
N VAL A 51 -0.84 10.34 -5.73
CA VAL A 51 -0.75 11.80 -5.65
C VAL A 51 0.38 12.22 -4.72
N LEU A 52 0.47 11.63 -3.53
CA LEU A 52 1.55 11.93 -2.57
C LEU A 52 2.93 11.56 -3.12
N ALA A 53 3.05 10.40 -3.79
CA ALA A 53 4.31 9.99 -4.42
C ALA A 53 4.72 10.99 -5.52
N ARG A 54 3.75 11.49 -6.30
CA ARG A 54 4.01 12.53 -7.31
C ARG A 54 4.52 13.82 -6.68
N LEU A 55 3.92 14.27 -5.58
CA LEU A 55 4.35 15.46 -4.85
C LEU A 55 5.74 15.26 -4.23
N ALA A 56 5.97 14.11 -3.59
CA ALA A 56 7.24 13.77 -2.96
C ALA A 56 8.39 13.67 -3.97
N TYR A 57 8.12 13.20 -5.19
CA TYR A 57 9.12 13.12 -6.26
C TYR A 57 9.72 14.49 -6.62
N GLY A 58 8.99 15.58 -6.41
CA GLY A 58 9.49 16.94 -6.64
C GLY A 58 10.41 17.47 -5.53
N MET A 59 10.54 16.76 -4.40
CA MET A 59 11.33 17.22 -3.26
C MET A 59 12.82 16.88 -3.44
N PRO A 60 13.74 17.81 -3.13
CA PRO A 60 15.17 17.52 -3.09
C PRO A 60 15.49 16.33 -2.17
N GLY A 61 16.41 15.47 -2.57
CA GLY A 61 16.81 14.30 -1.76
C GLY A 61 15.83 13.12 -1.76
N TYR A 62 14.65 13.23 -2.38
CA TYR A 62 13.66 12.13 -2.44
C TYR A 62 14.26 10.84 -3.02
N LYS A 63 15.09 10.93 -4.06
CA LYS A 63 15.73 9.75 -4.67
C LYS A 63 16.59 8.98 -3.68
N TRP A 64 17.43 9.68 -2.90
CA TRP A 64 18.30 9.06 -1.90
C TRP A 64 17.49 8.48 -0.74
N LEU A 65 16.50 9.23 -0.25
CA LEU A 65 15.58 8.77 0.79
C LEU A 65 14.85 7.48 0.35
N ASN A 66 14.29 7.47 -0.86
CA ASN A 66 13.57 6.33 -1.41
C ASN A 66 14.50 5.12 -1.60
N ALA A 67 15.72 5.32 -2.11
CA ALA A 67 16.70 4.24 -2.24
C ALA A 67 17.07 3.64 -0.89
N SER A 68 17.33 4.47 0.13
CA SER A 68 17.60 4.03 1.50
C SER A 68 16.44 3.24 2.08
N LEU A 69 15.20 3.67 1.83
CA LEU A 69 13.99 2.99 2.30
C LEU A 69 13.81 1.62 1.63
N VAL A 70 14.03 1.54 0.32
CA VAL A 70 13.98 0.28 -0.45
C VAL A 70 15.07 -0.68 0.01
N ASN A 71 16.29 -0.20 0.19
CA ASN A 71 17.40 -1.01 0.69
C ASN A 71 17.10 -1.58 2.08
N LEU A 72 16.57 -0.75 2.98
CA LEU A 72 16.16 -1.20 4.32
C LEU A 72 15.03 -2.25 4.24
N ALA A 73 14.06 -2.04 3.35
CA ALA A 73 12.96 -2.99 3.14
C ALA A 73 13.45 -4.35 2.63
N LEU A 74 14.37 -4.37 1.66
CA LEU A 74 14.99 -5.60 1.15
C LEU A 74 15.85 -6.30 2.21
N LYS A 75 16.64 -5.55 2.99
CA LYS A 75 17.43 -6.09 4.11
C LYS A 75 16.55 -6.77 5.18
N ARG A 76 15.33 -6.29 5.38
CA ARG A 76 14.35 -6.88 6.32
C ARG A 76 13.44 -7.93 5.68
N ALA A 77 13.42 -8.05 4.36
CA ALA A 77 12.62 -9.04 3.67
C ALA A 77 13.16 -10.44 3.90
N ARG A 78 12.26 -11.43 3.93
CA ARG A 78 12.63 -12.84 4.06
C ARG A 78 13.52 -13.24 2.87
N PRO A 79 14.54 -14.10 3.07
CA PRO A 79 15.28 -14.68 1.96
C PRO A 79 14.35 -15.39 0.98
N MET A 80 14.65 -15.32 -0.31
CA MET A 80 13.91 -16.02 -1.35
C MET A 80 14.87 -16.39 -2.47
N ALA A 81 14.72 -17.58 -3.03
CA ALA A 81 15.54 -18.02 -4.15
C ALA A 81 15.33 -17.10 -5.35
N ASN A 82 16.38 -16.97 -6.16
CA ASN A 82 16.28 -16.29 -7.44
C ASN A 82 15.34 -17.07 -8.35
N SER A 83 14.51 -16.35 -9.11
CA SER A 83 13.53 -16.95 -10.01
C SER A 83 13.34 -16.08 -11.24
N SER A 84 13.22 -16.71 -12.41
CA SER A 84 12.79 -16.04 -13.65
C SER A 84 11.30 -15.66 -13.63
N GLY A 85 10.55 -16.09 -12.61
CA GLY A 85 9.12 -15.88 -12.51
C GLY A 85 8.39 -16.50 -13.69
N ASN A 86 7.47 -15.75 -14.28
CA ASN A 86 6.68 -16.14 -15.44
C ASN A 86 7.30 -15.72 -16.80
N LEU A 87 8.62 -15.49 -16.86
CA LEU A 87 9.27 -15.02 -18.09
C LEU A 87 9.29 -16.09 -19.20
N TYR A 88 9.53 -17.36 -18.85
CA TYR A 88 9.66 -18.47 -19.81
C TYR A 88 8.49 -19.46 -19.77
N ALA A 89 7.58 -19.30 -18.82
CA ALA A 89 6.42 -20.16 -18.65
C ALA A 89 5.26 -19.34 -18.06
N PRO A 90 4.01 -19.76 -18.28
CA PRO A 90 2.86 -19.14 -17.63
C PRO A 90 3.03 -19.09 -16.11
N ALA A 91 2.47 -18.06 -15.50
CA ALA A 91 2.45 -17.95 -14.04
C ALA A 91 1.74 -19.17 -13.43
N SER A 92 2.38 -19.81 -12.46
CA SER A 92 1.83 -20.98 -11.78
C SER A 92 0.67 -20.62 -10.84
N GLY A 93 -0.20 -21.61 -10.59
CA GLY A 93 -1.34 -21.49 -9.67
C GLY A 93 -2.58 -20.81 -10.25
N GLU A 94 -3.60 -20.64 -9.41
CA GLU A 94 -4.88 -20.04 -9.80
C GLU A 94 -4.70 -18.57 -10.26
N ARG A 95 -5.28 -18.25 -11.42
CA ARG A 95 -5.30 -16.87 -11.95
C ARG A 95 -6.35 -16.06 -11.21
N ARG A 96 -5.89 -15.04 -10.49
CA ARG A 96 -6.74 -14.14 -9.72
C ARG A 96 -6.38 -12.69 -10.00
N ILE A 97 -7.33 -11.79 -9.78
CA ILE A 97 -7.11 -10.34 -9.89
C ILE A 97 -6.25 -9.87 -8.71
N ASP A 98 -6.50 -10.40 -7.51
CA ASP A 98 -5.78 -10.04 -6.30
C ASP A 98 -4.45 -10.80 -6.17
N GLY A 99 -3.42 -10.11 -5.67
CA GLY A 99 -2.14 -10.73 -5.33
C GLY A 99 -2.08 -11.32 -3.91
N GLY A 100 -3.11 -11.08 -3.08
CA GLY A 100 -3.12 -11.53 -1.69
C GLY A 100 -2.26 -10.69 -0.75
N PHE A 101 -1.83 -9.50 -1.17
CA PHE A 101 -0.96 -8.63 -0.37
C PHE A 101 -1.72 -7.68 0.55
N ARG A 102 -3.04 -7.54 0.38
CA ARG A 102 -3.88 -6.77 1.31
C ARG A 102 -4.14 -7.58 2.57
N SER A 103 -3.86 -6.97 3.72
CA SER A 103 -4.35 -7.46 5.00
C SER A 103 -5.53 -6.60 5.44
N THR A 104 -6.74 -7.11 5.23
CA THR A 104 -7.99 -6.51 5.75
C THR A 104 -7.97 -6.42 7.28
N ASP A 105 -7.35 -7.40 7.95
CA ASP A 105 -7.21 -7.44 9.40
C ASP A 105 -6.40 -6.26 9.97
N LYS A 106 -5.28 -5.90 9.35
CA LYS A 106 -4.48 -4.75 9.83
C LYS A 106 -5.26 -3.46 9.76
N ARG A 107 -6.05 -3.26 8.70
CA ARG A 107 -6.93 -2.08 8.56
C ARG A 107 -8.02 -2.08 9.63
N ARG A 108 -8.64 -3.24 9.89
CA ARG A 108 -9.70 -3.39 10.90
C ARG A 108 -9.16 -3.10 12.30
N LYS A 109 -7.99 -3.65 12.65
CA LYS A 109 -7.29 -3.39 13.92
C LYS A 109 -6.89 -1.93 14.08
N ALA A 110 -6.38 -1.28 13.03
CA ALA A 110 -6.04 0.14 13.07
C ALA A 110 -7.26 1.04 13.29
N VAL A 111 -8.38 0.75 12.63
CA VAL A 111 -9.63 1.49 12.84
C VAL A 111 -10.16 1.27 14.26
N MET A 112 -10.16 0.04 14.77
CA MET A 112 -10.57 -0.25 16.15
C MET A 112 -9.70 0.47 17.18
N ALA A 113 -8.38 0.48 16.99
CA ALA A 113 -7.46 1.20 17.85
C ALA A 113 -7.71 2.72 17.83
N ALA A 114 -7.96 3.29 16.64
CA ALA A 114 -8.28 4.71 16.50
C ALA A 114 -9.61 5.07 17.19
N THR A 115 -10.65 4.24 17.06
CA THR A 115 -11.94 4.46 17.73
C THR A 115 -11.83 4.38 19.25
N LEU A 116 -11.08 3.40 19.77
CA LEU A 116 -10.87 3.26 21.22
C LEU A 116 -10.03 4.42 21.78
N GLY A 117 -8.96 4.80 21.09
CA GLY A 117 -8.15 5.95 21.46
C GLY A 117 -8.94 7.26 21.45
N GLY A 118 -9.75 7.48 20.40
CA GLY A 118 -10.64 8.63 20.30
C GLY A 118 -11.68 8.69 21.43
N ALA A 119 -12.30 7.54 21.76
CA ALA A 119 -13.26 7.45 22.87
C ALA A 119 -12.61 7.74 24.23
N LEU A 120 -11.40 7.23 24.49
CA LEU A 120 -10.67 7.49 25.73
C LEU A 120 -10.28 8.97 25.86
N ILE A 121 -9.80 9.59 24.78
CA ILE A 121 -9.49 11.03 24.76
C ILE A 121 -10.77 11.85 25.00
N GLY A 122 -11.86 11.52 24.31
CA GLY A 122 -13.16 12.17 24.50
C GLY A 122 -13.68 12.05 25.94
N PHE A 123 -13.58 10.87 26.53
CA PHE A 123 -13.97 10.62 27.91
C PHE A 123 -13.12 11.41 28.91
N CYS A 124 -11.78 11.40 28.77
CA CYS A 124 -10.89 12.18 29.62
C CYS A 124 -11.18 13.69 29.53
N LEU A 125 -11.42 14.21 28.33
CA LEU A 125 -11.78 15.61 28.13
C LEU A 125 -13.14 15.96 28.75
N SER A 126 -14.14 15.07 28.68
CA SER A 126 -15.44 15.28 29.33
C SER A 126 -15.35 15.28 30.86
N ARG A 127 -14.51 14.42 31.46
CA ARG A 127 -14.29 14.37 32.91
C ARG A 127 -13.58 15.62 33.42
N ARG A 128 -12.56 16.09 32.68
CA ARG A 128 -11.85 17.34 33.00
C ARG A 128 -12.72 18.58 32.88
N ARG A 129 -13.71 18.60 31.99
CA ARG A 129 -14.68 19.69 31.88
C ARG A 129 -15.66 19.72 33.06
N ARG A 130 -16.14 18.56 33.53
CA ARG A 130 -17.01 18.47 34.72
C ARG A 130 -16.29 18.95 35.99
N GLN A 131 -15.04 18.54 36.21
CA GLN A 131 -14.26 18.94 37.39
C GLN A 131 -13.85 20.43 37.45
N ARG A 132 -14.07 21.21 36.38
CA ARG A 132 -13.80 22.66 36.37
C ARG A 132 -15.04 23.51 36.62
N GLN A 133 -16.21 22.89 36.70
CA GLN A 133 -17.49 23.58 36.93
C GLN A 133 -18.02 23.39 38.36
N ASP A 134 -17.35 22.55 39.16
CA ASP A 134 -17.51 22.43 40.62
C ASP A 134 -16.38 23.21 41.31
#